data_AF-A0A1M3CYM9-F1
#
_entry.id   AF-A0A1M3CYM9-F1
#
_cell.length_a   1.000
_cell.length_b   1.000
_cell.length_c   1.000
_cell.angle_alpha   90.00
_cell.angle_beta   90.00
_cell.angle_gamma   90.00
#
_symmetry.space_group_name_H-M   'P 1'
#
loop_
_entity.id
_entity.type
_entity.pdbx_description
1 polymer ?
#
loop_
_entity_poly.entity_id
_entity_poly.type
_entity_poly.pdbx_seq_one_letter_code
_entity_poly.pdbx_strand_id
1 'polypeptide(L)'
;MKNEWMILIARERAEQVHLHGHTVETDIEFNKEEQLTKGAIALLSKDVQPDLSAEEVEKLAPEGWDVEKWVKMYNKPRKERTVIACALMAAQIDVMLRLEEER
;
A
#
# COMPACT_ATOMS: atom_id res chain seq x y z
N MET A 1 9.08 -23.33 -2.27
CA MET A 1 10.29 -22.69 -2.86
C MET A 1 11.03 -21.90 -1.78
N LYS A 2 12.35 -21.70 -1.87
CA LYS A 2 13.00 -20.69 -1.02
C LYS A 2 12.34 -19.33 -1.36
N ASN A 3 11.76 -18.67 -0.35
CA ASN A 3 11.18 -17.32 -0.38
C ASN A 3 9.81 -17.11 -1.05
N GLU A 4 8.81 -17.93 -0.72
CA GLU A 4 7.41 -17.74 -1.21
C GLU A 4 6.81 -16.38 -0.88
N TRP A 5 7.16 -15.80 0.28
CA TRP A 5 6.70 -14.47 0.69
C TRP A 5 7.19 -13.36 -0.26
N MET A 6 8.42 -13.45 -0.77
CA MET A 6 8.95 -12.49 -1.75
C MET A 6 8.16 -12.53 -3.05
N ILE A 7 7.80 -13.74 -3.50
CA ILE A 7 7.03 -13.92 -4.73
C ILE A 7 5.63 -13.30 -4.59
N LEU A 8 5.00 -13.43 -3.42
CA LEU A 8 3.70 -12.81 -3.16
C LEU A 8 3.79 -11.27 -3.24
N ILE A 9 4.80 -10.68 -2.59
CA ILE A 9 5.00 -9.23 -2.60
C ILE A 9 5.34 -8.73 -4.02
N ALA A 10 6.22 -9.44 -4.73
CA ALA A 10 6.60 -9.05 -6.09
C ALA A 10 5.42 -9.12 -7.07
N ARG A 11 4.53 -10.13 -6.91
CA ARG A 11 3.30 -10.22 -7.71
C ARG A 11 2.34 -9.08 -7.39
N GLU A 12 2.09 -8.80 -6.12
CA GLU A 12 1.24 -7.69 -5.71
C GLU A 12 1.78 -6.34 -6.23
N ARG A 13 3.09 -6.09 -6.12
CA ARG A 13 3.71 -4.89 -6.68
C ARG A 13 3.57 -4.82 -8.20
N ALA A 14 3.76 -5.94 -8.90
CA ALA A 14 3.55 -6.02 -10.34
C ALA A 14 2.09 -5.74 -10.73
N GLU A 15 1.11 -6.22 -9.95
CA GLU A 15 -0.31 -5.92 -10.17
C GLU A 15 -0.61 -4.43 -9.97
N GLN A 16 -0.08 -3.80 -8.91
CA GLN A 16 -0.22 -2.35 -8.68
C GLN A 16 0.30 -1.54 -9.88
N VAL A 17 1.46 -1.90 -10.44
CA VAL A 17 2.04 -1.21 -11.60
C VAL A 17 1.25 -1.50 -12.88
N HIS A 18 1.01 -2.77 -13.21
CA HIS A 18 0.50 -3.16 -14.53
C HIS A 18 -1.02 -3.14 -14.66
N LEU A 19 -1.77 -3.33 -13.56
CA LEU A 19 -3.23 -3.37 -13.57
C LEU A 19 -3.85 -2.09 -13.00
N HIS A 20 -3.15 -1.41 -12.09
CA HIS A 20 -3.68 -0.23 -11.40
C HIS A 20 -2.97 1.07 -11.77
N GLY A 21 -1.86 1.00 -12.52
CA GLY A 21 -1.14 2.17 -13.00
C GLY A 21 -0.34 2.90 -11.91
N HIS A 22 -0.08 2.27 -10.76
CA HIS A 22 0.72 2.82 -9.67
C HIS A 22 2.22 2.64 -9.95
N THR A 23 2.72 3.36 -10.96
CA THR A 23 4.16 3.42 -11.28
C THR A 23 4.90 4.36 -10.33
N VAL A 24 6.23 4.27 -10.31
CA VAL A 24 7.09 5.16 -9.50
C VAL A 24 6.80 6.63 -9.77
N GLU A 25 6.61 7.01 -11.04
CA GLU A 25 6.31 8.38 -11.46
C GLU A 25 4.95 8.85 -10.92
N THR A 26 3.93 7.99 -11.01
CA THR A 26 2.61 8.31 -10.43
C THR A 26 2.66 8.36 -8.90
N ASP A 27 3.47 7.50 -8.27
CA ASP A 27 3.64 7.51 -6.82
C ASP A 27 4.33 8.80 -6.35
N ILE A 28 5.33 9.30 -7.09
CA ILE A 28 5.94 10.61 -6.82
C ILE A 28 4.92 11.75 -6.95
N GLU A 29 4.09 11.72 -7.98
CA GLU A 29 3.12 12.79 -8.26
C GLU A 29 1.98 12.83 -7.23
N PHE A 30 1.41 11.67 -6.92
CA PHE A 30 0.16 11.54 -6.16
C PHE A 30 0.37 11.16 -4.69
N ASN A 31 1.37 10.34 -4.36
CA ASN A 31 1.60 9.84 -3.00
C ASN A 31 2.56 10.75 -2.21
N LYS A 32 2.04 11.90 -1.76
CA LYS A 32 2.80 12.90 -0.99
C LYS A 32 2.84 12.55 0.49
N GLU A 33 3.74 13.19 1.24
CA GLU A 33 3.77 13.11 2.70
C GLU A 33 3.72 11.67 3.27
N GLU A 34 4.47 10.75 2.65
CA GLU A 34 4.57 9.35 3.06
C GLU A 34 3.24 8.58 3.05
N GLN A 35 2.30 8.94 2.17
CA GLN A 35 0.98 8.28 2.06
C GLN A 35 1.08 6.76 1.84
N LEU A 36 2.06 6.26 1.07
CA LEU A 36 2.30 4.82 0.91
C LEU A 36 2.63 4.14 2.25
N THR A 37 3.51 4.74 3.05
CA THR A 37 3.87 4.27 4.39
C THR A 37 2.67 4.33 5.33
N LYS A 38 1.91 5.44 5.33
CA LYS A 38 0.69 5.60 6.14
C LYS A 38 -0.34 4.52 5.82
N GLY A 39 -0.57 4.24 4.53
CA GLY A 39 -1.46 3.17 4.07
C GLY A 39 -1.00 1.79 4.55
N ALA A 40 0.30 1.50 4.44
CA ALA A 40 0.87 0.25 4.93
C ALA A 40 0.68 0.06 6.45
N ILE A 41 0.94 1.11 7.24
CA ILE A 41 0.75 1.10 8.70
C ILE A 41 -0.72 0.84 9.04
N ALA A 42 -1.66 1.51 8.38
CA ALA A 42 -3.09 1.34 8.64
C ALA A 42 -3.56 -0.09 8.34
N LEU A 43 -3.12 -0.70 7.23
CA LEU A 43 -3.44 -2.10 6.89
C LEU A 43 -2.92 -3.11 7.92
N LEU A 44 -1.72 -2.88 8.45
CA LEU A 44 -1.08 -3.74 9.46
C LEU A 44 -1.69 -3.54 10.84
N SER A 45 -2.17 -2.35 11.15
CA SER A 45 -2.70 -2.00 12.47
C SER A 45 -4.08 -2.60 12.76
N LYS A 46 -4.83 -3.03 11.74
CA LYS A 46 -6.19 -3.59 11.88
C LYS A 46 -6.28 -4.73 12.90
N ASP A 47 -5.27 -5.61 12.99
CA ASP A 47 -5.33 -6.77 13.91
C ASP A 47 -4.93 -6.43 15.35
N VAL A 48 -4.40 -5.23 15.60
CA VAL A 48 -3.93 -4.79 16.94
C VAL A 48 -4.74 -3.63 17.50
N GLN A 49 -5.73 -3.14 16.75
CA GLN A 49 -6.63 -2.06 17.15
C GLN A 49 -8.05 -2.60 17.33
N PRO A 50 -8.92 -1.88 18.08
CA PRO A 50 -10.33 -2.19 18.16
C PRO A 50 -10.98 -2.25 16.77
N ASP A 51 -12.06 -3.02 16.64
CA ASP A 51 -12.87 -3.02 15.43
C ASP A 51 -13.40 -1.61 15.16
N LEU A 52 -13.06 -1.09 13.98
CA LEU A 52 -13.51 0.22 13.52
C LEU A 52 -14.84 0.10 12.81
N SER A 53 -15.68 1.13 12.97
CA SER A 53 -16.86 1.33 12.13
C SER A 53 -16.46 1.59 10.67
N ALA A 54 -17.42 1.44 9.74
CA ALA A 54 -17.18 1.72 8.34
C ALA A 54 -16.69 3.16 8.11
N GLU A 55 -17.30 4.14 8.77
CA GLU A 55 -16.91 5.55 8.68
C GLU A 55 -15.47 5.80 9.20
N GLU A 56 -15.07 5.11 10.27
CA GLU A 56 -13.70 5.21 10.78
C GLU A 56 -12.68 4.59 9.82
N VAL A 57 -13.03 3.48 9.15
CA VAL A 57 -12.17 2.88 8.12
C VAL A 57 -11.97 3.83 6.93
N GLU A 58 -13.04 4.50 6.48
CA GLU A 58 -12.96 5.49 5.40
C GLU A 58 -12.03 6.65 5.75
N LYS A 59 -12.07 7.13 7.01
CA LYS A 59 -11.19 8.20 7.50
C LYS A 59 -9.70 7.81 7.57
N LEU A 60 -9.39 6.51 7.54
CA LEU A 60 -8.01 6.03 7.47
C LEU A 60 -7.45 6.00 6.03
N ALA A 61 -8.28 6.22 5.01
CA ALA A 61 -7.82 6.27 3.63
C ALA A 61 -6.78 7.39 3.48
N PRO A 62 -5.61 7.12 2.87
CA PRO A 62 -4.70 8.19 2.51
C PRO A 62 -5.39 9.21 1.59
N GLU A 63 -5.04 10.49 1.76
CA GLU A 63 -5.68 11.57 0.99
C GLU A 63 -5.54 11.34 -0.52
N GLY A 64 -6.64 11.53 -1.26
CA GLY A 64 -6.70 11.31 -2.71
C GLY A 64 -6.85 9.84 -3.13
N TRP A 65 -6.80 8.88 -2.20
CA TRP A 65 -7.06 7.48 -2.53
C TRP A 65 -8.55 7.22 -2.75
N ASP A 66 -8.85 6.27 -3.64
CA ASP A 66 -10.20 5.76 -3.86
C ASP A 66 -10.69 5.04 -2.59
N VAL A 67 -11.67 5.66 -1.92
CA VAL A 67 -12.20 5.20 -0.63
C VAL A 67 -12.83 3.81 -0.75
N GLU A 68 -13.53 3.51 -1.85
CA GLU A 68 -14.16 2.19 -2.03
C GLU A 68 -13.10 1.09 -2.17
N LYS A 69 -12.04 1.35 -2.95
CA LYS A 69 -10.91 0.42 -3.08
C LYS A 69 -10.16 0.28 -1.77
N TRP A 70 -9.96 1.38 -1.04
CA TRP A 70 -9.34 1.38 0.27
C TRP A 70 -10.11 0.49 1.26
N VAL A 71 -11.42 0.69 1.40
CA VAL A 71 -12.27 -0.11 2.29
C VAL A 71 -12.23 -1.59 1.92
N LYS A 72 -12.21 -1.92 0.62
CA LYS A 72 -12.03 -3.30 0.15
C LYS A 72 -10.69 -3.88 0.56
N MET A 73 -9.58 -3.15 0.37
CA MET A 73 -8.24 -3.59 0.79
C MET A 73 -8.14 -3.76 2.31
N TYR A 74 -8.64 -2.79 3.08
CA TYR A 74 -8.61 -2.81 4.54
C TYR A 74 -9.38 -3.99 5.14
N ASN A 75 -10.42 -4.47 4.45
CA ASN A 75 -11.23 -5.61 4.92
C ASN A 75 -10.77 -6.97 4.39
N LYS A 76 -9.69 -7.05 3.61
CA LYS A 76 -9.09 -8.33 3.20
C LYS A 76 -8.57 -9.13 4.40
N PRO A 77 -8.38 -10.46 4.28
CA PRO A 77 -7.73 -11.27 5.30
C PRO A 77 -6.33 -10.75 5.67
N ARG A 78 -5.90 -10.98 6.92
CA ARG A 78 -4.60 -10.52 7.46
C ARG A 78 -3.43 -10.74 6.50
N LYS A 79 -3.29 -11.96 5.98
CA LYS A 79 -2.22 -12.32 5.06
C LYS A 79 -2.21 -11.43 3.81
N GLU A 80 -3.37 -11.24 3.18
CA GLU A 80 -3.49 -10.40 1.98
C GLU A 80 -3.15 -8.94 2.30
N ARG A 81 -3.67 -8.40 3.41
CA ARG A 81 -3.33 -7.03 3.84
C ARG A 81 -1.83 -6.86 4.11
N THR A 82 -1.18 -7.84 4.73
CA THR A 82 0.27 -7.82 4.96
C THR A 82 1.04 -7.82 3.64
N VAL A 83 0.62 -8.62 2.66
CA VAL A 83 1.25 -8.63 1.33
C VAL A 83 1.09 -7.26 0.65
N ILE A 84 -0.12 -6.68 0.68
CA ILE A 84 -0.39 -5.34 0.14
C ILE A 84 0.48 -4.28 0.85
N ALA A 85 0.52 -4.30 2.19
CA ALA A 85 1.32 -3.36 2.97
C ALA A 85 2.82 -3.44 2.60
N CYS A 86 3.36 -4.65 2.45
CA CYS A 86 4.74 -4.83 1.99
C CYS A 86 4.95 -4.35 0.55
N ALA A 87 3.96 -4.51 -0.35
CA ALA A 87 4.03 -3.97 -1.70
C ALA A 87 4.01 -2.43 -1.72
N LEU A 88 3.22 -1.80 -0.84
CA LEU A 88 3.24 -0.34 -0.64
C LEU A 88 4.60 0.15 -0.14
N MET A 89 5.24 -0.59 0.78
CA MET A 89 6.59 -0.27 1.23
C MET A 89 7.63 -0.44 0.11
N ALA A 90 7.47 -1.45 -0.76
CA ALA A 90 8.31 -1.59 -1.93
C ALA A 90 8.16 -0.40 -2.88
N ALA A 91 6.91 0.05 -3.13
CA ALA A 91 6.64 1.26 -3.92
C ALA A 91 7.30 2.50 -3.30
N GLN A 92 7.25 2.65 -1.98
CA GLN A 92 7.90 3.77 -1.28
C GLN A 92 9.43 3.75 -1.44
N ILE A 93 10.05 2.56 -1.44
CA ILE A 93 11.49 2.41 -1.71
C ILE A 93 11.80 2.77 -3.16
N ASP A 94 10.97 2.34 -4.12
CA ASP A 94 11.14 2.71 -5.54
C ASP A 94 11.16 4.24 -5.71
N VAL A 95 10.25 4.94 -5.03
CA VAL A 95 10.18 6.42 -5.01
C VAL A 95 11.46 7.03 -4.42
N MET A 96 11.92 6.53 -3.28
CA MET A 96 13.15 7.04 -2.62
C MET A 96 14.37 6.87 -3.54
N LEU A 97 14.53 5.70 -4.15
CA LEU A 97 15.62 5.43 -5.09
C LEU A 97 15.58 6.37 -6.29
N ARG A 98 14.41 6.60 -6.88
CA ARG A 98 14.25 7.53 -8.00
C ARG A 98 14.66 8.96 -7.62
N LEU A 99 14.22 9.45 -6.46
CA LEU A 99 14.54 10.79 -5.99
C LEU A 99 16.02 10.93 -5.62
N GLU A 100 16.69 9.86 -5.21
CA GLU A 100 18.15 9.85 -4.98
C GLU A 100 18.94 9.93 -6.27
N GLU A 101 18.48 9.28 -7.35
CA GLU A 101 19.11 9.33 -8.69
C GLU A 101 19.04 10.72 -9.35
N GLU A 102 18.04 11.53 -9.00
CA GLU A 102 17.82 12.87 -9.55
C GLU A 102 18.62 13.99 -8.83
N ARG A 103 19.36 13.65 -7.76
CA ARG A 103 20.16 14.59 -6.94
C ARG A 103 21.63 14.63 -7.34
#